data_AF-A0A399QZJ7-F1
#
_entry.id   AF-A0A399QZJ7-F1
#
_cell.length_a   1.000
_cell.length_b   1.000
_cell.length_c   1.000
_cell.angle_alpha   90.00
_cell.angle_beta   90.00
_cell.angle_gamma   90.00
#
_symmetry.space_group_name_H-M   'P 1'
#
loop_
_entity.id
_entity.type
_entity.pdbx_description
1 polymer ?
#
loop_
_entity_poly.entity_id
_entity_poly.type
_entity_poly.pdbx_seq_one_letter_code
_entity_poly.pdbx_strand_id
1 'polypeptide(L)'
;MVLSAALSVLRLSACMAGLSARLCPVAPRRRRAFYLADRPSHRGGHETSRAYGVFVLTAPAFAVNAAFGQNGFLTGALLYLGVRLADRRPILAGVCLGTLTIKPRLGLLIPLFLLLRGHWTVIVSAICTSIALVGLSALIFGIDMWRGYFEHVMPFQRIVAEEGTGVFLRMMPTGFALGRLQGWDASYAMALQAPFSLLALGLTVWTFRKPSAAPEMEQALLLVCVFLFSPYAFNYDMMALVPALFLVLESEIRASRSGPTRLNLMLIALFLLPVITFFLPLGPAILAGSALVLAQRISACRTEEPAPASVSGTN
;
A
#
# COMPACT_ATOMS: atom_id res chain seq x y z
N MET A 1 -5.76 -29.23 13.50
CA MET A 1 -5.76 -28.01 14.34
C MET A 1 -5.93 -26.70 13.56
N VAL A 2 -5.37 -26.54 12.35
CA VAL A 2 -5.51 -25.31 11.53
C VAL A 2 -6.94 -25.05 11.02
N LEU A 3 -7.72 -26.10 10.74
CA LEU A 3 -9.11 -25.96 10.25
C LEU A 3 -10.10 -25.46 11.31
N SER A 4 -9.83 -25.70 12.60
CA SER A 4 -10.68 -25.29 13.72
C SER A 4 -10.55 -23.79 14.05
N ALA A 5 -9.37 -23.22 13.77
CA ALA A 5 -9.13 -21.78 13.89
C ALA A 5 -9.86 -20.97 12.82
N ALA A 6 -9.98 -21.48 11.59
CA ALA A 6 -10.66 -20.81 10.48
C ALA A 6 -12.19 -20.72 10.68
N LEU A 7 -12.81 -21.75 11.24
CA LEU A 7 -14.26 -21.76 11.55
C LEU A 7 -14.63 -20.89 12.76
N SER A 8 -13.68 -20.66 13.67
CA SER A 8 -13.87 -19.78 14.83
C SER A 8 -13.90 -18.30 14.43
N VAL A 9 -13.17 -17.91 13.38
CA VAL A 9 -13.16 -16.54 12.83
C VAL A 9 -14.47 -16.22 12.09
N LEU A 10 -15.11 -17.19 11.44
CA LEU A 10 -16.40 -17.01 10.76
C LEU A 10 -17.59 -16.86 11.72
N ARG A 11 -17.56 -17.52 12.89
CA ARG A 11 -18.65 -17.43 13.89
C ARG A 11 -18.63 -16.14 14.71
N LEU A 12 -17.46 -15.50 14.88
CA LEU A 12 -17.36 -14.19 15.56
C LEU A 12 -17.86 -13.02 14.71
N SER A 13 -17.97 -13.20 13.38
CA SER A 13 -18.49 -12.15 12.48
C SER A 13 -20.01 -11.98 12.55
N ALA A 14 -20.74 -12.90 13.18
CA ALA A 14 -22.20 -12.88 13.27
C ALA A 14 -22.75 -12.32 14.61
N CYS A 15 -21.91 -12.11 15.63
CA CYS A 15 -22.37 -11.76 16.99
C CYS A 15 -22.17 -10.29 17.39
N MET A 16 -21.52 -9.47 16.55
CA MET A 16 -21.21 -8.05 16.86
C MET A 16 -22.09 -7.06 16.09
N ALA A 17 -23.32 -7.48 15.75
CA ALA A 17 -24.35 -6.63 15.12
C ALA A 17 -25.17 -5.80 16.13
N GLY A 18 -24.62 -5.52 17.31
CA GLY A 18 -25.32 -4.82 18.40
C GLY A 18 -24.56 -3.60 18.92
N LEU A 19 -25.23 -2.44 18.87
CA LEU A 19 -24.91 -1.16 19.54
C LEU A 19 -23.71 -0.36 18.99
N SER A 20 -23.96 0.70 18.22
CA SER A 20 -24.51 1.97 18.71
C SER A 20 -24.57 2.98 17.55
N ALA A 21 -25.74 3.57 17.37
CA ALA A 21 -25.99 4.65 16.43
C ALA A 21 -25.72 6.00 17.11
N ARG A 22 -25.00 6.91 16.44
CA ARG A 22 -25.22 8.37 16.59
C ARG A 22 -25.02 9.05 15.24
N LEU A 23 -26.00 9.89 14.93
CA LEU A 23 -26.29 10.54 13.66
C LEU A 23 -25.32 11.71 13.37
N CYS A 24 -24.99 11.91 12.08
CA CYS A 24 -24.44 13.16 11.55
C CYS A 24 -25.21 13.56 10.28
N PRO A 25 -25.37 14.87 9.99
CA PRO A 25 -26.32 15.37 9.01
C PRO A 25 -25.83 15.28 7.55
N VAL A 26 -26.81 15.22 6.66
CA VAL A 26 -26.75 14.96 5.21
C VAL A 26 -26.23 16.17 4.41
N ALA A 27 -25.37 15.93 3.41
CA ALA A 27 -25.10 16.85 2.30
C ALA A 27 -25.10 16.10 0.95
N PRO A 28 -25.51 16.75 -0.17
CA PRO A 28 -26.10 16.06 -1.32
C PRO A 28 -25.11 15.53 -2.38
N ARG A 29 -25.58 14.51 -3.10
CA ARG A 29 -24.97 13.83 -4.26
C ARG A 29 -24.44 14.80 -5.33
N ARG A 30 -23.12 14.78 -5.57
CA ARG A 30 -22.51 15.04 -6.90
C ARG A 30 -21.44 14.00 -7.22
N ARG A 31 -21.70 13.23 -8.28
CA ARG A 31 -20.68 12.42 -8.97
C ARG A 31 -19.61 13.40 -9.50
N ARG A 32 -18.34 13.05 -9.33
CA ARG A 32 -17.13 13.82 -9.69
C ARG A 32 -16.73 14.89 -8.67
N ALA A 33 -16.09 14.46 -7.59
CA ALA A 33 -15.05 15.19 -6.88
C ALA A 33 -14.43 14.27 -5.79
N PHE A 34 -13.83 13.16 -6.20
CA PHE A 34 -13.01 12.39 -5.27
C PHE A 34 -11.73 13.21 -5.07
N TYR A 35 -11.58 13.75 -3.85
CA TYR A 35 -10.65 14.82 -3.46
C TYR A 35 -11.09 16.27 -3.68
N LEU A 36 -12.27 16.67 -3.19
CA LEU A 36 -12.47 18.06 -2.74
C LEU A 36 -12.69 18.09 -1.22
N ALA A 37 -11.60 18.02 -0.47
CA ALA A 37 -11.46 18.66 0.83
C ALA A 37 -9.99 18.61 1.23
N ASP A 38 -9.39 19.80 1.31
CA ASP A 38 -8.67 20.32 2.47
C ASP A 38 -7.52 21.21 1.98
N ARG A 39 -7.85 22.49 1.73
CA ARG A 39 -6.83 23.54 1.79
C ARG A 39 -6.73 23.86 3.28
N PRO A 40 -5.63 23.51 3.96
CA PRO A 40 -5.50 23.90 5.35
C PRO A 40 -5.56 25.42 5.43
N SER A 41 -6.35 25.92 6.39
CA SER A 41 -6.35 27.33 6.74
C SER A 41 -4.90 27.78 7.00
N HIS A 42 -4.58 29.03 6.66
CA HIS A 42 -3.20 29.55 6.60
C HIS A 42 -2.37 29.39 7.89
N ARG A 43 -2.99 29.09 9.04
CA ARG A 43 -2.31 28.75 10.31
C ARG A 43 -2.16 27.24 10.55
N GLY A 44 -3.18 26.42 10.24
CA GLY A 44 -3.12 24.96 10.43
C GLY A 44 -2.16 24.27 9.46
N GLY A 45 -1.97 24.82 8.26
CA GLY A 45 -1.10 24.20 7.24
C GLY A 45 0.38 24.15 7.62
N HIS A 46 0.86 25.13 8.37
CA HIS A 46 2.26 25.15 8.83
C HIS A 46 2.51 24.11 9.93
N GLU A 47 1.59 23.94 10.87
CA GLU A 47 1.70 22.94 11.93
C GLU A 47 1.63 21.51 11.38
N THR A 48 0.66 21.23 10.50
CA THR A 48 0.56 19.92 9.83
C THR A 48 1.81 19.62 8.99
N SER A 49 2.38 20.63 8.31
CA SER A 49 3.61 20.45 7.52
C SER A 49 4.82 20.14 8.41
N ARG A 50 4.94 20.80 9.57
CA ARG A 50 6.00 20.52 10.56
C ARG A 50 5.82 19.12 11.16
N ALA A 51 4.60 18.76 11.54
CA ALA A 51 4.30 17.43 12.08
C ALA A 51 4.60 16.33 11.07
N TYR A 52 4.23 16.52 9.79
CA TYR A 52 4.57 15.61 8.71
C TYR A 52 6.08 15.48 8.51
N GLY A 53 6.81 16.61 8.51
CA GLY A 53 8.26 16.61 8.41
C GLY A 53 8.92 15.79 9.54
N VAL A 54 8.49 16.00 10.78
CA VAL A 54 8.96 15.22 11.93
C VAL A 54 8.60 13.74 11.79
N PHE A 55 7.37 13.42 11.38
CA PHE A 55 6.92 12.04 11.16
C PHE A 55 7.78 11.31 10.11
N VAL A 56 8.15 12.00 9.04
CA VAL A 56 9.03 11.47 7.99
C VAL A 56 10.46 11.27 8.50
N LEU A 57 11.03 12.26 9.17
CA LEU A 57 12.41 12.20 9.67
C LEU A 57 12.60 11.16 10.77
N THR A 58 11.54 10.89 11.54
CA THR A 58 11.55 9.87 12.60
C THR A 58 11.13 8.48 12.10
N ALA A 59 10.74 8.35 10.83
CA ALA A 59 10.35 7.07 10.26
C ALA A 59 11.53 6.09 10.25
N PRO A 60 11.39 4.87 10.79
CA PRO A 60 12.45 3.87 10.71
C PRO A 60 12.87 3.56 9.27
N ALA A 61 11.96 3.64 8.29
CA ALA A 61 12.28 3.56 6.87
C ALA A 61 13.28 4.64 6.43
N PHE A 62 13.18 5.86 6.96
CA PHE A 62 14.14 6.95 6.71
C PHE A 62 15.55 6.54 7.15
N ALA A 63 15.67 6.06 8.40
CA ALA A 63 16.95 5.65 8.97
C ALA A 63 17.58 4.48 8.19
N VAL A 64 16.78 3.47 7.80
CA VAL A 64 17.25 2.36 6.95
C VAL A 64 17.76 2.87 5.60
N ASN A 65 17.04 3.79 4.95
CA ASN A 65 17.51 4.33 3.68
C ASN A 65 18.82 5.13 3.82
N ALA A 66 18.92 5.96 4.86
CA ALA A 66 20.12 6.75 5.14
C ALA A 66 21.33 5.88 5.48
N ALA A 67 21.13 4.83 6.30
CA ALA A 67 22.20 3.94 6.74
C ALA A 67 22.74 3.07 5.60
N PHE A 68 21.88 2.60 4.69
CA PHE A 68 22.27 1.67 3.62
C PHE A 68 22.38 2.33 2.23
N GLY A 69 22.25 3.65 2.13
CA GLY A 69 22.31 4.38 0.85
C GLY A 69 21.25 3.94 -0.16
N GLN A 70 20.05 3.57 0.31
CA GLN A 70 18.98 3.04 -0.53
C GLN A 70 18.14 4.15 -1.18
N ASN A 71 17.52 3.82 -2.31
CA ASN A 71 16.71 4.76 -3.11
C ASN A 71 15.20 4.72 -2.78
N GLY A 72 14.82 4.20 -1.61
CA GLY A 72 13.44 4.05 -1.16
C GLY A 72 12.69 5.38 -1.03
N PHE A 73 13.38 6.50 -0.80
CA PHE A 73 12.76 7.84 -0.87
C PHE A 73 12.19 8.14 -2.25
N LEU A 74 12.99 7.93 -3.29
CA LEU A 74 12.60 8.22 -4.67
C LEU A 74 11.47 7.29 -5.10
N THR A 75 11.66 5.97 -4.93
CA THR A 75 10.67 4.98 -5.36
C THR A 75 9.39 5.05 -4.53
N GLY A 76 9.51 5.30 -3.22
CA GLY A 76 8.36 5.50 -2.34
C GLY A 76 7.56 6.75 -2.68
N ALA A 77 8.24 7.87 -2.98
CA ALA A 77 7.58 9.10 -3.42
C ALA A 77 6.87 8.92 -4.76
N LEU A 78 7.52 8.29 -5.75
CA LEU A 78 6.91 7.99 -7.05
C LEU A 78 5.66 7.11 -6.91
N LEU A 79 5.71 6.07 -6.06
CA LEU A 79 4.57 5.18 -5.81
C LEU A 79 3.43 5.93 -5.11
N TYR A 80 3.72 6.60 -4.01
CA TYR A 80 2.71 7.34 -3.25
C TYR A 80 2.07 8.44 -4.09
N LEU A 81 2.86 9.27 -4.78
CA LEU A 81 2.36 10.35 -5.63
C LEU A 81 1.60 9.82 -6.84
N GLY A 82 2.08 8.74 -7.46
CA GLY A 82 1.41 8.06 -8.56
C GLY A 82 -0.01 7.63 -8.20
N VAL A 83 -0.19 7.03 -7.02
CA VAL A 83 -1.51 6.65 -6.51
C VAL A 83 -2.33 7.89 -6.12
N ARG A 84 -1.73 8.83 -5.37
CA ARG A 84 -2.42 10.02 -4.82
C ARG A 84 -2.94 10.96 -5.89
N LEU A 85 -2.22 11.09 -7.01
CA LEU A 85 -2.51 12.05 -8.06
C LEU A 85 -3.41 11.48 -9.17
N ALA A 86 -3.76 10.19 -9.10
CA ALA A 86 -4.44 9.48 -10.19
C ALA A 86 -5.74 10.17 -10.64
N ASP A 87 -6.53 10.72 -9.70
CA ASP A 87 -7.77 11.44 -10.00
C ASP A 87 -7.54 12.89 -10.46
N ARG A 88 -6.60 13.60 -9.82
CA ARG A 88 -6.45 15.07 -9.98
C ARG A 88 -5.48 15.47 -11.08
N ARG A 89 -4.42 14.69 -11.30
CA ARG A 89 -3.34 14.96 -12.26
C ARG A 89 -2.93 13.65 -12.94
N PRO A 90 -3.82 13.03 -13.75
CA PRO A 90 -3.63 11.67 -14.23
C PRO A 90 -2.37 11.49 -15.08
N ILE A 91 -1.96 12.52 -15.84
CA ILE A 91 -0.72 12.47 -16.62
C ILE A 91 0.49 12.38 -15.67
N LEU A 92 0.60 13.29 -14.69
CA LEU A 92 1.70 13.29 -13.73
C LEU A 92 1.71 12.00 -12.88
N ALA A 93 0.55 11.50 -12.50
CA ALA A 93 0.41 10.20 -11.85
C ALA A 93 1.02 9.08 -12.71
N GLY A 94 0.70 9.05 -14.00
CA GLY A 94 1.27 8.10 -14.94
C GLY A 94 2.77 8.27 -15.11
N VAL A 95 3.30 9.51 -15.16
CA VAL A 95 4.75 9.75 -15.19
C VAL A 95 5.43 9.17 -13.95
N CYS A 96 4.88 9.40 -12.76
CA CYS A 96 5.41 8.85 -11.53
C CYS A 96 5.42 7.31 -11.53
N LEU A 97 4.30 6.69 -11.94
CA LEU A 97 4.15 5.23 -11.98
C LEU A 97 4.96 4.57 -13.09
N GLY A 98 5.08 5.19 -14.27
CA GLY A 98 5.91 4.70 -15.36
C GLY A 98 7.40 4.79 -15.05
N THR A 99 7.81 5.82 -14.29
CA THR A 99 9.19 5.92 -13.77
C THR A 99 9.53 4.77 -12.81
N LEU A 100 8.53 4.17 -12.13
CA LEU A 100 8.75 2.99 -11.27
C LEU A 100 9.16 1.73 -12.04
N THR A 101 9.25 1.73 -13.37
CA THR A 101 9.89 0.64 -14.12
C THR A 101 11.33 0.38 -13.65
N ILE A 102 11.99 1.35 -12.99
CA ILE A 102 13.28 1.12 -12.29
C ILE A 102 13.17 0.09 -11.13
N LYS A 103 11.97 -0.16 -10.61
CA LYS A 103 11.62 -1.17 -9.60
C LYS A 103 10.25 -1.79 -9.90
N PRO A 104 10.15 -2.69 -10.90
CA PRO A 104 8.87 -3.21 -11.40
C PRO A 104 7.99 -3.85 -10.33
N ARG A 105 8.60 -4.49 -9.33
CA ARG A 105 7.92 -5.17 -8.22
C ARG A 105 7.00 -4.27 -7.39
N LEU A 106 7.29 -2.96 -7.29
CA LEU A 106 6.43 -1.99 -6.59
C LEU A 106 5.17 -1.63 -7.41
N GLY A 107 5.20 -1.89 -8.72
CA GLY A 107 4.11 -1.61 -9.63
C GLY A 107 3.15 -2.77 -9.87
N LEU A 108 3.39 -3.99 -9.35
CA LEU A 108 2.64 -5.18 -9.79
C LEU A 108 1.12 -5.11 -9.57
N LEU A 109 0.67 -4.57 -8.43
CA LEU A 109 -0.77 -4.39 -8.15
C LEU A 109 -1.36 -3.10 -8.71
N ILE A 110 -0.53 -2.16 -9.16
CA ILE A 110 -0.97 -0.83 -9.56
C ILE A 110 -1.83 -0.86 -10.83
N PRO A 111 -1.49 -1.59 -11.92
CA PRO A 111 -2.36 -1.71 -13.08
C PRO A 111 -3.76 -2.20 -12.73
N LEU A 112 -3.88 -3.19 -11.82
CA LEU A 112 -5.17 -3.70 -11.38
C LEU A 112 -5.99 -2.61 -10.67
N PHE A 113 -5.37 -1.86 -9.75
CA PHE A 113 -6.03 -0.72 -9.10
C PHE A 113 -6.52 0.30 -10.13
N LEU A 114 -5.67 0.69 -11.09
CA LEU A 114 -6.01 1.68 -12.11
C LEU A 114 -7.16 1.18 -13.01
N LEU A 115 -7.17 -0.09 -13.38
CA LEU A 115 -8.26 -0.71 -14.13
C LEU A 115 -9.57 -0.71 -13.35
N LEU A 116 -9.54 -1.11 -12.07
CA LEU A 116 -10.72 -1.13 -11.21
C LEU A 116 -11.32 0.27 -11.00
N ARG A 117 -10.49 1.32 -11.01
CA ARG A 117 -10.93 2.72 -10.90
C ARG A 117 -11.16 3.41 -12.25
N GLY A 118 -10.90 2.74 -13.37
CA GLY A 118 -11.07 3.31 -14.71
C GLY A 118 -10.10 4.44 -15.05
N HIS A 119 -8.89 4.43 -14.46
CA HIS A 119 -7.86 5.46 -14.64
C HIS A 119 -7.04 5.25 -15.94
N TRP A 120 -7.72 5.19 -17.08
CA TRP A 120 -7.11 4.90 -18.39
C TRP A 120 -6.01 5.90 -18.78
N THR A 121 -6.22 7.19 -18.52
CA THR A 121 -5.20 8.22 -18.79
C THR A 121 -3.92 7.99 -18.00
N VAL A 122 -4.03 7.51 -16.75
CA VAL A 122 -2.86 7.17 -15.92
C VAL A 122 -2.12 5.98 -16.51
N ILE A 123 -2.84 4.95 -16.95
CA ILE A 123 -2.27 3.75 -17.58
C ILE A 123 -1.50 4.14 -18.84
N VAL A 124 -2.12 4.89 -19.76
CA VAL A 124 -1.48 5.33 -21.00
C VAL A 124 -0.24 6.19 -20.71
N SER A 125 -0.35 7.16 -19.80
CA SER A 125 0.79 8.00 -19.41
C SER A 125 1.95 7.17 -18.82
N ALA A 126 1.65 6.17 -17.97
CA ALA A 126 2.65 5.27 -17.42
C ALA A 126 3.33 4.43 -18.52
N ILE A 127 2.57 3.85 -19.44
CA ILE A 127 3.11 3.10 -20.59
C ILE A 127 4.02 3.98 -21.44
N CYS A 128 3.56 5.17 -21.83
CA CYS A 128 4.36 6.10 -22.62
C CYS A 128 5.64 6.51 -21.90
N THR A 129 5.56 6.77 -20.59
CA THR A 129 6.74 7.12 -19.78
C THR A 129 7.74 5.97 -19.71
N SER A 130 7.27 4.74 -19.46
CA SER A 130 8.14 3.55 -19.42
C SER A 130 8.81 3.30 -20.77
N ILE A 131 8.06 3.38 -21.89
CA ILE A 131 8.60 3.24 -23.25
C ILE A 131 9.63 4.33 -23.54
N ALA A 132 9.35 5.58 -23.18
CA ALA A 132 10.28 6.68 -23.37
C ALA A 132 11.58 6.47 -22.58
N LEU A 133 11.50 6.00 -21.34
CA LEU A 133 12.69 5.70 -20.52
C LEU A 133 13.51 4.53 -21.08
N VAL A 134 12.85 3.47 -21.55
CA VAL A 134 13.52 2.32 -22.20
C VAL A 134 14.17 2.74 -23.52
N GLY A 135 13.47 3.52 -24.34
CA GLY A 135 14.01 4.04 -25.60
C GLY A 135 15.17 5.00 -25.37
N LEU A 136 15.06 5.89 -24.37
CA LEU A 136 16.12 6.82 -24.01
C LEU A 136 17.36 6.10 -23.46
N SER A 137 17.19 5.04 -22.65
CA SER A 137 18.33 4.26 -22.19
C SER A 137 19.03 3.53 -23.35
N ALA A 138 18.27 2.96 -24.30
CA ALA A 138 18.84 2.36 -25.49
C ALA A 138 19.56 3.39 -26.38
N LEU A 139 19.05 4.62 -26.48
CA LEU A 139 19.67 5.69 -27.25
C LEU A 139 20.98 6.18 -26.61
N ILE A 140 21.01 6.34 -25.29
CA ILE A 140 22.18 6.86 -24.55
C ILE A 140 23.27 5.78 -24.39
N PHE A 141 22.89 4.55 -24.06
CA PHE A 141 23.82 3.48 -23.68
C PHE A 141 24.01 2.41 -24.76
N GLY A 142 23.29 2.51 -25.88
CA GLY A 142 23.31 1.52 -26.96
C GLY A 142 22.39 0.32 -26.70
N ILE A 143 21.97 -0.35 -27.77
CA ILE A 143 21.07 -1.51 -27.67
C ILE A 143 21.75 -2.75 -27.05
N ASP A 144 23.08 -2.84 -27.16
CA ASP A 144 23.84 -3.97 -26.61
C ASP A 144 23.81 -4.00 -25.07
N MET A 145 23.58 -2.87 -24.40
CA MET A 145 23.31 -2.81 -22.96
C MET A 145 22.09 -3.65 -22.56
N TRP A 146 21.03 -3.64 -23.38
CA TRP A 146 19.85 -4.47 -23.15
C TRP A 146 20.12 -5.95 -23.40
N ARG A 147 20.94 -6.30 -24.40
CA ARG A 147 21.38 -7.69 -24.59
C ARG A 147 22.13 -8.19 -23.37
N GLY A 148 23.12 -7.43 -22.90
CA GLY A 148 23.87 -7.76 -21.67
C GLY A 148 22.98 -7.84 -20.43
N TYR A 149 21.93 -7.01 -20.32
CA TYR A 149 20.96 -7.12 -19.24
C TYR A 149 20.24 -8.49 -19.24
N PHE A 150 19.77 -8.95 -20.40
CA PHE A 150 19.09 -10.24 -20.51
C PHE A 150 20.05 -11.44 -20.38
N GLU A 151 21.27 -11.32 -20.88
CA GLU A 151 22.26 -12.40 -20.87
C GLU A 151 22.93 -12.57 -19.50
N HIS A 152 23.13 -11.49 -18.74
CA HIS A 152 23.92 -11.53 -17.51
C HIS A 152 23.14 -11.06 -16.28
N VAL A 153 22.48 -9.90 -16.37
CA VAL A 153 21.86 -9.27 -15.18
C VAL A 153 20.62 -10.03 -14.74
N MET A 154 19.72 -10.40 -15.65
CA MET A 154 18.48 -11.09 -15.30
C MET A 154 18.74 -12.50 -14.71
N PRO A 155 19.61 -13.35 -15.30
CA PRO A 155 20.00 -14.62 -14.69
C PRO A 155 20.65 -14.44 -13.31
N PHE A 156 21.54 -13.45 -13.16
CA PHE A 156 22.16 -13.16 -11.87
C PHE A 156 21.14 -12.70 -10.82
N GLN A 157 20.19 -11.83 -11.20
CA GLN A 157 19.10 -11.41 -10.31
C GLN A 157 18.25 -12.59 -9.85
N ARG A 158 18.01 -13.57 -10.74
CA ARG A 158 17.30 -14.81 -10.37
C ARG A 158 18.09 -15.62 -9.34
N ILE A 159 19.39 -15.81 -9.55
CA ILE A 159 20.27 -16.50 -8.59
C ILE A 159 20.24 -15.79 -7.24
N VAL A 160 20.42 -14.46 -7.21
CA VAL A 160 20.35 -13.68 -5.97
C VAL A 160 18.98 -13.80 -5.29
N ALA A 161 17.90 -13.82 -6.07
CA ALA A 161 16.54 -13.93 -5.54
C ALA A 161 16.22 -15.32 -4.98
N GLU A 162 16.70 -16.39 -5.60
CA GLU A 162 16.40 -17.78 -5.22
C GLU A 162 17.40 -18.32 -4.18
N GLU A 163 18.70 -18.04 -4.37
CA GLU A 163 19.81 -18.61 -3.62
C GLU A 163 20.43 -17.63 -2.61
N GLY A 164 20.14 -16.34 -2.71
CA GLY A 164 20.66 -15.32 -1.81
C GLY A 164 20.34 -15.58 -0.33
N THR A 165 21.32 -15.35 0.54
CA THR A 165 21.23 -15.58 1.99
C THR A 165 21.69 -14.37 2.81
N GLY A 166 21.61 -14.48 4.13
CA GLY A 166 22.14 -13.47 5.04
C GLY A 166 21.21 -12.26 5.23
N VAL A 167 21.80 -11.07 5.39
CA VAL A 167 21.10 -9.81 5.70
C VAL A 167 20.04 -9.48 4.65
N PHE A 168 20.29 -9.83 3.39
CA PHE A 168 19.36 -9.68 2.27
C PHE A 168 17.94 -10.18 2.60
N LEU A 169 17.81 -11.39 3.13
CA LEU A 169 16.52 -11.98 3.49
C LEU A 169 15.87 -11.27 4.68
N ARG A 170 16.66 -10.75 5.62
CA ARG A 170 16.14 -10.01 6.80
C ARG A 170 15.62 -8.63 6.43
N MET A 171 16.00 -8.08 5.28
CA MET A 171 15.46 -6.82 4.77
C MET A 171 14.09 -6.99 4.10
N MET A 172 13.63 -8.21 3.88
CA MET A 172 12.43 -8.53 3.14
C MET A 172 11.28 -8.91 4.09
N PRO A 173 10.24 -8.07 4.27
CA PRO A 173 9.10 -8.38 5.13
C PRO A 173 8.10 -9.34 4.45
N THR A 174 8.57 -10.37 3.74
CA THR A 174 7.77 -11.21 2.82
C THR A 174 7.64 -12.66 3.29
N GLY A 175 6.57 -13.34 2.86
CA GLY A 175 6.35 -14.76 3.16
C GLY A 175 7.45 -15.62 2.54
N PHE A 176 7.95 -15.20 1.37
CA PHE A 176 9.12 -15.79 0.74
C PHE A 176 10.35 -15.72 1.65
N ALA A 177 10.70 -14.54 2.16
CA ALA A 177 11.84 -14.38 3.06
C ALA A 177 11.67 -15.17 4.37
N LEU A 178 10.47 -15.20 4.92
CA LEU A 178 10.15 -16.04 6.08
C LEU A 178 10.49 -17.51 5.80
N GLY A 179 10.06 -18.07 4.67
CA GLY A 179 10.37 -19.46 4.30
C GLY A 179 11.86 -19.70 4.10
N ARG A 180 12.54 -18.79 3.36
CA ARG A 180 13.99 -18.88 3.12
C ARG A 180 14.81 -18.80 4.41
N LEU A 181 14.39 -17.96 5.37
CA LEU A 181 15.03 -17.86 6.69
C LEU A 181 14.87 -19.12 7.54
N GLN A 182 13.90 -19.98 7.24
CA GLN A 182 13.77 -21.31 7.84
C GLN A 182 14.60 -22.39 7.12
N GLY A 183 15.38 -22.00 6.10
CA GLY A 183 16.20 -22.93 5.31
C GLY A 183 15.45 -23.66 4.21
N TRP A 184 14.18 -23.33 3.94
CA TRP A 184 13.44 -23.92 2.82
C TRP A 184 13.98 -23.41 1.50
N ASP A 185 13.93 -24.21 0.43
CA ASP A 185 14.29 -23.75 -0.91
C ASP A 185 13.33 -22.65 -1.43
N ALA A 186 13.68 -22.07 -2.58
CA ALA A 186 12.91 -21.00 -3.20
C ALA A 186 11.49 -21.43 -3.59
N SER A 187 11.28 -22.69 -3.98
CA SER A 187 9.97 -23.21 -4.40
C SER A 187 9.00 -23.28 -3.24
N TYR A 188 9.42 -23.88 -2.11
CA TYR A 188 8.59 -23.93 -0.89
C TYR A 188 8.39 -22.54 -0.28
N ALA A 189 9.41 -21.68 -0.31
CA ALA A 189 9.28 -20.29 0.12
C ALA A 189 8.26 -19.51 -0.73
N MET A 190 8.23 -19.74 -2.05
CA MET A 190 7.24 -19.14 -2.95
C MET A 190 5.82 -19.67 -2.66
N ALA A 191 5.69 -20.97 -2.37
CA ALA A 191 4.42 -21.55 -1.94
C ALA A 191 3.91 -20.91 -0.64
N LEU A 192 4.80 -20.59 0.30
CA LEU A 192 4.46 -19.85 1.52
C LEU A 192 4.06 -18.38 1.26
N GLN A 193 4.62 -17.74 0.23
CA GLN A 193 4.23 -16.39 -0.19
C GLN A 193 2.81 -16.35 -0.78
N ALA A 194 2.40 -17.40 -1.51
CA ALA A 194 1.17 -17.39 -2.29
C ALA A 194 -0.10 -16.97 -1.53
N PRO A 195 -0.39 -17.46 -0.29
CA PRO A 195 -1.54 -17.00 0.48
C PRO A 195 -1.55 -15.49 0.76
N PHE A 196 -0.38 -14.90 1.01
CA PHE A 196 -0.25 -13.45 1.25
C PHE A 196 -0.52 -12.65 -0.03
N SER A 197 0.00 -13.12 -1.17
CA SER A 197 -0.26 -12.50 -2.47
C SER A 197 -1.73 -12.61 -2.88
N LEU A 198 -2.36 -13.75 -2.64
CA LEU A 198 -3.79 -13.94 -2.90
C LEU A 198 -4.66 -13.06 -1.99
N LEU A 199 -4.29 -12.91 -0.71
CA LEU A 199 -4.97 -12.00 0.21
C LEU A 199 -4.86 -10.54 -0.27
N ALA A 200 -3.66 -10.09 -0.62
CA ALA A 200 -3.42 -8.73 -1.12
C ALA A 200 -4.23 -8.45 -2.40
N LEU A 201 -4.25 -9.42 -3.32
CA LEU A 201 -5.05 -9.36 -4.55
C LEU A 201 -6.54 -9.26 -4.24
N GLY A 202 -7.06 -10.15 -3.39
CA GLY A 202 -8.46 -10.20 -3.00
C GLY A 202 -8.93 -8.91 -2.31
N LEU A 203 -8.14 -8.38 -1.36
CA LEU A 203 -8.43 -7.12 -0.69
C LEU A 203 -8.38 -5.93 -1.64
N THR A 204 -7.43 -5.91 -2.59
CA THR A 204 -7.36 -4.85 -3.62
C THR A 204 -8.62 -4.88 -4.48
N VAL A 205 -9.02 -6.04 -4.98
CA VAL A 205 -10.24 -6.20 -5.78
C VAL A 205 -11.48 -5.80 -4.96
N TRP A 206 -11.61 -6.29 -3.72
CA TRP A 206 -12.75 -5.98 -2.86
C TRP A 206 -12.88 -4.48 -2.53
N THR A 207 -11.75 -3.81 -2.27
CA THR A 207 -11.73 -2.39 -1.94
C THR A 207 -12.04 -1.53 -3.16
N PHE A 208 -11.37 -1.76 -4.29
CA PHE A 208 -11.47 -0.82 -5.41
C PHE A 208 -12.66 -1.05 -6.34
N ARG A 209 -13.44 -2.11 -6.15
CA ARG A 209 -14.73 -2.32 -6.84
C ARG A 209 -15.83 -1.34 -6.42
N LYS A 210 -15.75 -0.76 -5.22
CA LYS A 210 -16.73 0.20 -4.72
C LYS A 210 -16.02 1.30 -3.92
N PRO A 211 -16.27 2.59 -4.21
CA PRO A 211 -15.71 3.65 -3.38
C PRO A 211 -16.24 3.57 -1.94
N SER A 212 -15.46 4.08 -1.00
CA SER A 212 -15.85 4.31 0.39
C SER A 212 -15.66 5.77 0.76
N ALA A 213 -16.25 6.18 1.89
CA ALA A 213 -16.03 7.49 2.51
C ALA A 213 -14.67 7.60 3.24
N ALA A 214 -13.72 6.69 3.01
CA ALA A 214 -12.41 6.63 3.69
C ALA A 214 -11.23 6.54 2.70
N PRO A 215 -11.00 7.56 1.85
CA PRO A 215 -9.96 7.52 0.81
C PRO A 215 -8.54 7.33 1.35
N GLU A 216 -8.22 7.87 2.53
CA GLU A 216 -6.90 7.73 3.18
C GLU A 216 -6.64 6.26 3.53
N MET A 217 -7.67 5.54 3.99
CA MET A 217 -7.60 4.12 4.33
C MET A 217 -7.52 3.26 3.06
N GLU A 218 -8.27 3.59 2.00
CA GLU A 218 -8.13 2.92 0.69
C GLU A 218 -6.70 3.02 0.18
N GLN A 219 -6.10 4.22 0.24
CA GLN A 219 -4.74 4.46 -0.20
C GLN A 219 -3.71 3.69 0.65
N ALA A 220 -3.84 3.75 1.99
CA ALA A 220 -2.96 2.98 2.88
C ALA A 220 -3.08 1.48 2.63
N LEU A 221 -4.29 0.95 2.44
CA LEU A 221 -4.52 -0.45 2.13
C LEU A 221 -3.83 -0.86 0.83
N LEU A 222 -3.97 -0.08 -0.24
CA LEU A 222 -3.32 -0.39 -1.52
C LEU A 222 -1.81 -0.49 -1.36
N LEU A 223 -1.20 0.47 -0.68
CA LEU A 223 0.25 0.47 -0.48
C LEU A 223 0.69 -0.71 0.39
N VAL A 224 -0.02 -1.03 1.47
CA VAL A 224 0.25 -2.25 2.26
C VAL A 224 0.12 -3.50 1.38
N CYS A 225 -0.90 -3.58 0.52
CA CYS A 225 -1.09 -4.68 -0.41
C CYS A 225 0.03 -4.79 -1.45
N VAL A 226 0.60 -3.68 -1.93
CA VAL A 226 1.77 -3.70 -2.84
C VAL A 226 2.95 -4.44 -2.19
N PHE A 227 3.25 -4.15 -0.91
CA PHE A 227 4.32 -4.85 -0.18
C PHE A 227 3.94 -6.30 0.15
N LEU A 228 2.67 -6.56 0.49
CA LEU A 228 2.19 -7.90 0.83
C LEU A 228 2.15 -8.84 -0.40
N PHE A 229 1.90 -8.29 -1.59
CA PHE A 229 1.76 -9.05 -2.82
C PHE A 229 3.09 -9.55 -3.38
N SER A 230 4.14 -8.73 -3.28
CA SER A 230 5.43 -9.06 -3.88
C SER A 230 6.25 -10.02 -3.01
N PRO A 231 6.74 -11.15 -3.55
CA PRO A 231 7.72 -12.00 -2.84
C PRO A 231 9.04 -11.28 -2.53
N TYR A 232 9.33 -10.21 -3.27
CA TYR A 232 10.61 -9.50 -3.24
C TYR A 232 10.48 -8.05 -2.77
N ALA A 233 9.54 -7.76 -1.88
CA ALA A 233 9.42 -6.45 -1.23
C ALA A 233 10.56 -6.23 -0.21
N PHE A 234 11.03 -4.98 -0.07
CA PHE A 234 12.11 -4.61 0.86
C PHE A 234 11.67 -3.51 1.82
N ASN A 235 12.25 -3.53 3.01
CA ASN A 235 11.98 -2.61 4.08
C ASN A 235 12.30 -1.14 3.76
N TYR A 236 13.35 -0.87 3.00
CA TYR A 236 13.69 0.49 2.56
C TYR A 236 12.65 1.07 1.59
N ASP A 237 11.97 0.23 0.80
CA ASP A 237 10.93 0.69 -0.13
C ASP A 237 9.66 1.12 0.62
N MET A 238 9.51 0.74 1.90
CA MET A 238 8.35 1.07 2.74
C MET A 238 8.24 2.56 3.09
N MET A 239 9.19 3.39 2.66
CA MET A 239 9.04 4.85 2.67
C MET A 239 7.76 5.31 1.96
N ALA A 240 7.24 4.53 1.00
CA ALA A 240 5.94 4.75 0.38
C ALA A 240 4.77 4.78 1.39
N LEU A 241 4.85 4.01 2.47
CA LEU A 241 3.78 3.89 3.47
C LEU A 241 3.71 5.12 4.39
N VAL A 242 4.85 5.76 4.68
CA VAL A 242 4.95 6.86 5.65
C VAL A 242 3.90 7.96 5.42
N PRO A 243 3.77 8.56 4.23
CA PRO A 243 2.73 9.58 4.00
C PRO A 243 1.30 9.04 4.12
N ALA A 244 1.03 7.79 3.74
CA ALA A 244 -0.29 7.20 3.90
C ALA A 244 -0.64 6.93 5.37
N LEU A 245 0.32 6.46 6.16
CA LEU A 245 0.16 6.27 7.61
C LEU A 245 -0.12 7.60 8.32
N PHE A 246 0.58 8.67 7.92
CA PHE A 246 0.34 10.02 8.45
C PHE A 246 -1.10 10.48 8.19
N LEU A 247 -1.60 10.31 6.95
CA LEU A 247 -2.97 10.70 6.60
C LEU A 247 -4.03 9.88 7.35
N VAL A 248 -3.80 8.57 7.54
CA VAL A 248 -4.71 7.73 8.34
C VAL A 248 -4.71 8.21 9.79
N LEU A 249 -3.55 8.51 10.37
CA LEU A 249 -3.46 9.03 11.74
C LEU A 249 -4.19 10.37 11.89
N GLU A 250 -3.97 11.29 10.95
CA GLU A 250 -4.65 12.60 10.94
C GLU A 250 -6.18 12.43 10.82
N SER A 251 -6.65 11.47 10.00
CA SER A 251 -8.08 11.16 9.86
C SER A 251 -8.70 10.64 11.17
N GLU A 252 -8.02 9.76 11.91
CA GLU A 252 -8.53 9.23 13.18
C GLU A 252 -8.51 10.30 14.28
N ILE A 253 -7.50 11.20 14.29
CA ILE A 253 -7.44 12.35 15.21
C ILE A 253 -8.61 13.30 14.94
N ARG A 254 -8.88 13.66 13.67
CA ARG A 254 -10.02 14.52 13.29
C ARG A 254 -11.37 13.91 13.67
N ALA A 255 -11.48 12.59 13.61
CA ALA A 255 -12.68 11.86 14.02
C ALA A 255 -12.84 11.75 15.55
N SER A 256 -11.97 12.39 16.35
CA SER A 256 -11.96 12.35 17.81
C SER A 256 -11.95 10.92 18.39
N ARG A 257 -11.36 9.97 17.66
CA ARG A 257 -11.26 8.57 18.11
C ARG A 257 -10.10 8.44 19.10
N SER A 258 -10.39 8.66 20.38
CA SER A 258 -9.40 8.57 21.46
C SER A 258 -9.24 7.13 21.98
N GLY A 259 -7.99 6.69 22.17
CA GLY A 259 -7.62 5.42 22.81
C GLY A 259 -6.83 4.46 21.92
N PRO A 260 -6.12 3.46 22.49
CA PRO A 260 -5.39 2.46 21.71
C PRO A 260 -6.38 1.52 21.02
N THR A 261 -6.70 1.81 19.76
CA THR A 261 -7.49 0.90 18.93
C THR A 261 -6.60 -0.15 18.27
N ARG A 262 -7.20 -1.25 17.80
CA ARG A 262 -6.51 -2.25 16.98
C ARG A 262 -5.82 -1.61 15.76
N LEU A 263 -6.43 -0.58 15.16
CA LEU A 263 -5.83 0.16 14.05
C LEU A 263 -4.55 0.88 14.50
N ASN A 264 -4.57 1.59 15.63
CA ASN A 264 -3.41 2.32 16.13
C ASN A 264 -2.21 1.40 16.37
N LEU A 265 -2.45 0.22 16.96
CA LEU A 265 -1.40 -0.78 17.16
C LEU A 265 -0.82 -1.29 15.83
N MET A 266 -1.67 -1.53 14.83
CA MET A 266 -1.22 -1.94 13.50
C MET A 266 -0.45 -0.83 12.76
N LEU A 267 -0.86 0.43 12.88
CA LEU A 267 -0.14 1.56 12.30
C LEU A 267 1.25 1.72 12.91
N ILE A 268 1.37 1.57 14.24
CA ILE A 268 2.67 1.56 14.93
C ILE A 268 3.52 0.38 14.45
N ALA A 269 2.94 -0.82 14.36
CA ALA A 269 3.65 -2.00 13.87
C ALA A 269 4.14 -1.81 12.42
N LEU A 270 3.33 -1.23 11.53
CA LEU A 270 3.72 -0.88 10.16
C LEU A 270 4.82 0.17 10.11
N PHE A 271 4.73 1.20 10.95
CA PHE A 271 5.73 2.26 11.02
C PHE A 271 7.09 1.73 11.49
N LEU A 272 7.09 0.81 12.45
CA LEU A 272 8.29 0.14 12.98
C LEU A 272 8.77 -1.05 12.15
N LEU A 273 7.94 -1.55 11.22
CA LEU A 273 8.23 -2.74 10.43
C LEU A 273 9.59 -2.71 9.70
N PRO A 274 10.08 -1.57 9.16
CA PRO A 274 11.37 -1.54 8.49
C PRO A 274 12.55 -1.97 9.36
N VAL A 275 12.44 -1.79 10.68
CA VAL A 275 13.43 -2.23 11.67
C VAL A 275 13.07 -3.60 12.23
N ILE A 276 11.80 -3.87 12.55
CA ILE A 276 11.37 -5.18 13.08
C ILE A 276 11.82 -6.32 12.17
N THR A 277 11.69 -6.16 10.85
CA THR A 277 12.03 -7.19 9.87
C THR A 277 13.49 -7.63 9.93
N PHE A 278 14.43 -6.75 10.34
CA PHE A 278 15.84 -7.14 10.50
C PHE A 278 16.03 -8.18 11.59
N PHE A 279 15.25 -8.09 12.67
CA PHE A 279 15.43 -8.91 13.86
C PHE A 279 14.48 -10.10 13.89
N LEU A 280 13.26 -9.92 13.40
CA LEU A 280 12.18 -10.90 13.48
C LEU A 280 11.45 -11.00 12.14
N PRO A 281 11.18 -12.21 11.62
CA PRO A 281 10.49 -12.40 10.35
C PRO A 281 8.96 -12.24 10.48
N LEU A 282 8.51 -11.20 11.19
CA LEU A 282 7.10 -10.90 11.46
C LEU A 282 6.44 -10.07 10.35
N GLY A 283 7.19 -9.65 9.33
CA GLY A 283 6.71 -8.77 8.28
C GLY A 283 5.42 -9.22 7.58
N PRO A 284 5.31 -10.48 7.13
CA PRO A 284 4.11 -10.96 6.46
C PRO A 284 2.87 -10.91 7.33
N ALA A 285 3.02 -11.25 8.62
CA ALA A 285 1.93 -11.23 9.59
C ALA A 285 1.49 -9.79 9.91
N ILE A 286 2.44 -8.86 10.08
CA ILE A 286 2.15 -7.44 10.34
C ILE A 286 1.45 -6.82 9.12
N LEU A 287 1.95 -7.07 7.90
CA LEU A 287 1.33 -6.56 6.67
C LEU A 287 -0.08 -7.14 6.47
N ALA A 288 -0.26 -8.46 6.61
CA ALA A 288 -1.57 -9.10 6.48
C ALA A 288 -2.56 -8.61 7.54
N GLY A 289 -2.15 -8.56 8.81
CA GLY A 289 -2.98 -8.07 9.90
C GLY A 289 -3.41 -6.61 9.69
N SER A 290 -2.48 -5.76 9.25
CA SER A 290 -2.77 -4.36 8.96
C SER A 290 -3.70 -4.19 7.77
N ALA A 291 -3.52 -4.99 6.70
CA ALA A 291 -4.41 -4.98 5.54
C ALA A 291 -5.83 -5.38 5.94
N LEU A 292 -6.00 -6.41 6.77
CA LEU A 292 -7.30 -6.84 7.26
C LEU A 292 -7.97 -5.78 8.14
N VAL A 293 -7.22 -5.12 9.03
CA VAL A 293 -7.76 -4.07 9.90
C VAL A 293 -8.17 -2.83 9.08
N LEU A 294 -7.37 -2.43 8.09
CA LEU A 294 -7.72 -1.35 7.16
C LEU A 294 -8.98 -1.71 6.36
N ALA A 295 -9.08 -2.95 5.85
CA ALA A 295 -10.26 -3.42 5.15
C ALA A 295 -11.52 -3.40 6.04
N GLN A 296 -11.41 -3.84 7.30
CA GLN A 296 -12.52 -3.76 8.27
C GLN A 296 -12.99 -2.32 8.49
N ARG A 297 -12.05 -1.37 8.61
CA ARG A 297 -12.37 0.05 8.77
C ARG A 297 -13.06 0.62 7.53
N ILE A 298 -12.57 0.31 6.33
CA ILE A 298 -13.21 0.68 5.06
C ILE A 298 -14.64 0.11 4.99
N SER A 299 -14.84 -1.13 5.45
CA SER A 299 -16.17 -1.74 5.48
C SER A 299 -17.13 -1.02 6.41
N ALA A 300 -16.68 -0.62 7.61
CA ALA A 300 -17.49 0.14 8.56
C ALA A 300 -17.92 1.51 7.98
N CYS A 301 -16.99 2.20 7.30
CA CYS A 301 -17.30 3.47 6.64
C CYS A 301 -18.27 3.33 5.45
N ARG A 302 -18.39 2.14 4.84
CA ARG A 302 -19.41 1.87 3.82
C ARG A 302 -20.80 1.64 4.41
N THR A 303 -20.90 1.09 5.61
CA THR A 303 -22.18 0.82 6.28
C THR A 303 -22.78 2.05 6.94
N GLU A 304 -21.95 3.05 7.26
CA GLU A 304 -22.39 4.33 7.86
C GLU A 304 -23.01 5.29 6.83
N GLU A 305 -22.97 4.98 5.52
CA GLU A 305 -23.63 5.79 4.49
C GLU A 305 -25.17 5.61 4.59
N PRO A 306 -25.94 6.66 4.92
CA PRO A 306 -27.36 6.51 5.24
C PRO A 306 -28.15 6.00 4.03
N ALA A 307 -29.06 5.05 4.27
CA ALA A 307 -30.02 4.58 3.28
C ALA A 307 -30.76 5.78 2.64
N PRO A 308 -31.03 5.76 1.32
CA PRO A 308 -31.78 6.83 0.69
C PRO A 308 -33.12 6.96 1.42
N ALA A 309 -33.42 8.17 1.92
CA ALA A 309 -34.67 8.47 2.59
C ALA A 309 -35.82 7.93 1.73
N SER A 310 -36.57 6.96 2.26
CA SER A 310 -37.80 6.52 1.66
C SER A 310 -38.68 7.75 1.53
N VAL A 311 -38.95 8.16 0.30
CA VAL A 311 -39.95 9.19 0.01
C VAL A 311 -41.27 8.60 0.49
N SER A 312 -41.68 8.96 1.70
CA SER A 312 -43.05 8.74 2.17
C SER A 312 -43.92 9.67 1.34
N GLY A 313 -44.40 9.16 0.20
CA GLY A 313 -45.44 9.82 -0.58
C GLY A 313 -46.71 9.83 0.22
N THR A 314 -47.01 10.96 0.86
CA THR A 314 -48.36 11.34 1.22
C THR A 314 -48.82 12.35 0.20
N ASN A 315 -49.70 11.92 -0.70
CA ASN A 315 -50.76 12.72 -1.32
C ASN A 315 -51.92 11.78 -1.61
#